data_AF-A0A074WCC7-F1
#
_entry.id   AF-A0A074WCC7-F1
#
_cell.length_a   1.000
_cell.length_b   1.000
_cell.length_c   1.000
_cell.angle_alpha   90.00
_cell.angle_beta   90.00
_cell.angle_gamma   90.00
#
_symmetry.space_group_name_H-M   'P 1'
#
loop_
_entity.id
_entity.type
_entity.pdbx_description
1 polymer ?
#
loop_
_entity_poly.entity_id
_entity_poly.type
_entity_poly.pdbx_seq_one_letter_code
_entity_poly.pdbx_strand_id
1 'polypeptide(L)'
;CPLLKIPIEIRMKIYHLVLKVAGFRLLVGTQSLSVYDDKIPSWESRSQDALRMPPLNEVLALLSVNKQVYNETMPEFYQENHFQFRDMGSMKNFLHNIGPERRKHMR
;
A
#
# COMPACT_ATOMS: atom_id res chain seq x y z
N CYS A 1 -21.83 0.56 -5.49
CA CYS A 1 -20.55 1.28 -5.31
C CYS A 1 -20.28 2.15 -6.54
N PRO A 2 -20.25 3.49 -6.44
CA PRO A 2 -19.98 4.39 -7.58
C PRO A 2 -18.63 4.14 -8.26
N LEU A 3 -17.61 3.77 -7.47
CA LEU A 3 -16.28 3.43 -7.97
C LEU A 3 -16.31 2.29 -9.00
N LEU A 4 -17.15 1.28 -8.79
CA LEU A 4 -17.27 0.12 -9.69
C LEU A 4 -17.99 0.43 -11.01
N LYS A 5 -18.65 1.59 -11.13
CA LYS A 5 -19.25 2.03 -12.40
C LYS A 5 -18.21 2.60 -13.37
N ILE A 6 -17.03 2.93 -12.86
CA ILE A 6 -15.91 3.45 -13.64
C ILE A 6 -15.22 2.27 -14.35
N PRO A 7 -14.73 2.41 -15.60
CA PRO A 7 -13.92 1.38 -16.27
C PRO A 7 -12.70 0.94 -15.45
N ILE A 8 -12.30 -0.33 -15.59
CA ILE A 8 -11.22 -0.93 -14.79
C ILE A 8 -9.91 -0.17 -14.94
N GLU A 9 -9.61 0.34 -16.14
CA GLU A 9 -8.38 1.07 -16.45
C GLU A 9 -8.25 2.34 -15.61
N ILE A 10 -9.38 3.04 -15.41
CA ILE A 10 -9.43 4.26 -14.61
C ILE A 10 -9.42 3.90 -13.11
N ARG A 11 -10.08 2.82 -12.71
CA ARG A 11 -9.98 2.32 -11.31
C ARG A 11 -8.54 2.00 -10.93
N MET A 12 -7.82 1.30 -11.80
CA MET A 12 -6.40 0.97 -11.57
C MET A 12 -5.53 2.22 -11.41
N LYS A 13 -5.77 3.27 -12.22
CA LYS A 13 -5.06 4.54 -12.05
C LYS A 13 -5.36 5.22 -10.72
N ILE A 14 -6.62 5.18 -10.27
CA ILE A 14 -7.02 5.71 -8.95
C ILE A 14 -6.34 4.90 -7.84
N TYR A 15 -6.36 3.57 -7.93
CA TYR A 15 -5.70 2.70 -6.97
C TYR A 15 -4.20 2.98 -6.89
N HIS A 16 -3.53 3.09 -8.03
CA HIS A 16 -2.11 3.43 -8.07
C HIS A 16 -1.84 4.76 -7.39
N LEU A 17 -2.67 5.77 -7.61
CA LEU A 17 -2.49 7.10 -7.02
C LEU A 17 -2.78 7.15 -5.52
N VAL A 18 -3.73 6.34 -5.03
CA VAL A 18 -4.15 6.35 -3.61
C VAL A 18 -3.33 5.37 -2.76
N LEU A 19 -2.97 4.21 -3.30
CA LEU A 19 -2.33 3.13 -2.55
C LEU A 19 -0.81 3.19 -2.62
N LYS A 20 -0.23 3.86 -3.62
CA LYS A 20 1.22 4.02 -3.71
C LYS A 20 1.68 5.12 -2.80
N VAL A 21 2.45 4.73 -1.80
CA VAL A 21 3.12 5.62 -0.86
C VAL A 21 4.44 6.07 -1.49
N ALA A 22 4.34 6.96 -2.49
CA ALA A 22 5.51 7.48 -3.20
C ALA A 22 6.39 8.31 -2.26
N GLY A 23 7.68 7.99 -2.18
CA GLY A 23 8.63 8.74 -1.36
C GLY A 23 8.67 8.38 0.13
N PHE A 24 7.83 7.43 0.61
CA PHE A 24 7.85 7.00 2.01
C PHE A 24 7.93 5.48 2.15
N ARG A 25 8.31 5.02 3.34
CA ARG A 25 8.31 3.60 3.71
C ARG A 25 7.21 3.30 4.72
N LEU A 26 6.58 2.15 4.56
CA LEU A 26 5.60 1.62 5.51
C LEU A 26 6.34 0.87 6.62
N LEU A 27 6.53 1.54 7.75
CA LEU A 27 7.11 0.93 8.94
C LEU A 27 6.08 0.02 9.61
N VAL A 28 6.39 -1.28 9.62
CA VAL A 28 5.59 -2.32 10.25
C VAL A 28 6.04 -2.49 11.70
N GLY A 29 5.18 -2.08 12.63
CA GLY A 29 5.34 -2.34 14.06
C GLY A 29 4.76 -3.68 14.48
N THR A 30 4.84 -3.97 15.78
CA THR A 30 4.31 -5.21 16.38
C THR A 30 2.79 -5.35 16.24
N GLN A 31 2.06 -4.24 16.17
CA GLN A 31 0.58 -4.23 16.09
C GLN A 31 0.01 -3.16 15.14
N SER A 32 0.85 -2.30 14.56
CA SER A 32 0.40 -1.17 13.74
C SER A 32 1.32 -0.91 12.56
N LEU A 33 0.74 -0.48 11.45
CA LEU A 33 1.46 0.06 10.30
C LEU A 33 1.55 1.58 10.45
N SER A 34 2.71 2.15 10.16
CA SER A 34 2.95 3.60 10.22
C SER A 34 3.74 4.05 8.98
N VAL A 35 3.52 5.28 8.53
CA VAL A 35 4.26 5.85 7.39
C VAL A 35 5.40 6.68 7.95
N TYR A 36 6.61 6.46 7.45
CA TYR A 36 7.77 7.26 7.81
C TYR A 36 8.45 7.82 6.56
N ASP A 37 8.80 9.10 6.61
CA ASP A 37 9.57 9.80 5.57
C ASP A 37 11.03 9.37 5.69
N ASP A 38 11.35 8.27 5.03
CA ASP A 38 12.73 7.92 4.73
C ASP A 38 12.99 8.57 3.38
N LYS A 39 13.88 9.58 3.32
CA LYS A 39 14.20 10.34 2.09
C LYS A 39 14.60 9.36 0.98
N ILE A 40 13.63 8.88 0.19
CA ILE A 40 13.90 8.01 -0.94
C ILE A 40 14.75 8.85 -1.90
N PRO A 41 15.91 8.34 -2.37
CA PRO A 41 16.76 9.09 -3.29
C PRO A 41 15.93 9.62 -4.46
N SER A 42 16.04 10.94 -4.71
CA SER A 42 15.20 11.72 -5.60
C SER A 42 15.12 11.21 -7.05
N TRP A 43 16.02 10.32 -7.47
CA TRP A 43 16.01 9.71 -8.82
C TRP A 43 14.94 8.61 -8.99
N GLU A 44 14.44 8.04 -7.89
CA GLU A 44 13.39 7.01 -7.89
C GLU A 44 11.98 7.63 -7.79
N SER A 45 11.89 8.89 -7.31
CA SER A 45 10.66 9.69 -7.29
C SER A 45 10.35 10.25 -8.68
N ARG A 46 10.10 9.36 -9.64
CA ARG A 46 9.44 9.76 -10.89
C ARG A 46 7.96 9.93 -10.56
N SER A 47 7.51 11.18 -10.62
CA SER A 47 6.12 11.63 -10.50
C SER A 47 5.46 11.43 -9.13
N GLN A 48 5.38 12.51 -8.35
CA GLN A 48 4.11 13.19 -8.08
C GLN A 48 4.38 14.37 -7.14
N ASP A 49 4.03 15.56 -7.61
CA ASP A 49 3.99 16.77 -6.79
C ASP A 49 3.15 16.52 -5.54
N ALA A 50 3.77 16.67 -4.36
CA ALA A 50 3.23 16.91 -3.02
C ALA A 50 1.72 16.64 -2.76
N LEU A 51 1.17 15.52 -3.22
CA LEU A 51 -0.12 15.06 -2.74
C LEU A 51 0.11 14.59 -1.30
N ARG A 52 -0.41 15.38 -0.35
CA ARG A 52 -0.36 15.04 1.06
C ARG A 52 -1.02 13.67 1.20
N MET A 53 -0.22 12.68 1.56
CA MET A 53 -0.69 11.30 1.63
C MET A 53 -1.86 11.24 2.64
N PRO A 54 -2.99 10.60 2.27
CA PRO A 54 -4.07 10.40 3.23
C PRO A 54 -3.58 9.56 4.42
N PRO A 55 -4.17 9.74 5.60
CA PRO A 55 -3.90 8.88 6.76
C PRO A 55 -3.97 7.40 6.38
N LEU A 56 -3.02 6.60 6.87
CA LEU A 56 -2.88 5.21 6.46
C LEU A 56 -4.13 4.36 6.74
N ASN A 57 -4.87 4.68 7.81
CA ASN A 57 -6.16 4.06 8.11
C ASN A 57 -7.21 4.30 7.01
N GLU A 58 -7.19 5.46 6.34
CA GLU A 58 -8.08 5.76 5.21
C GLU A 58 -7.65 5.00 3.94
N VAL A 59 -6.33 4.91 3.71
CA VAL A 59 -5.76 4.09 2.62
C VAL A 59 -6.14 2.62 2.78
N LEU A 60 -5.95 2.07 3.99
CA LEU A 60 -6.31 0.70 4.31
C LEU A 60 -7.82 0.46 4.31
N ALA A 61 -8.63 1.48 4.60
CA ALA A 61 -10.08 1.39 4.49
C ALA A 61 -10.53 1.12 3.04
N LEU A 62 -9.73 1.47 2.03
CA LEU A 62 -10.02 1.11 0.63
C LEU A 62 -9.94 -0.41 0.40
N LEU A 63 -9.00 -1.10 1.05
CA LEU A 63 -8.95 -2.57 1.06
C LEU A 63 -10.18 -3.14 1.80
N SER A 64 -10.72 -2.35 2.73
CA SER A 64 -11.94 -2.53 3.51
C SER A 64 -13.24 -2.82 2.77
N VAL A 65 -13.49 -2.05 1.70
CA VAL A 65 -14.87 -1.66 1.36
C VAL A 65 -15.67 -2.72 0.62
N ASN A 66 -15.03 -3.50 -0.24
CA ASN A 66 -15.72 -4.44 -1.12
C ASN A 66 -14.76 -5.53 -1.62
N LYS A 67 -15.23 -6.78 -1.76
CA LYS A 67 -14.42 -7.91 -2.23
C LYS A 67 -13.78 -7.69 -3.60
N GLN A 68 -14.49 -7.07 -4.54
CA GLN A 68 -13.95 -6.77 -5.86
C GLN A 68 -12.85 -5.71 -5.76
N VAL A 69 -13.12 -4.61 -5.06
CA VAL A 69 -12.11 -3.56 -4.84
C VAL A 69 -10.90 -4.13 -4.12
N TYR A 70 -11.10 -4.94 -3.09
CA TYR A 70 -10.03 -5.64 -2.38
C TYR A 70 -9.16 -6.48 -3.33
N ASN A 71 -9.77 -7.29 -4.19
CA ASN A 71 -9.03 -8.12 -5.13
C ASN A 71 -8.25 -7.28 -6.16
N GLU A 72 -8.79 -6.13 -6.58
CA GLU A 72 -8.12 -5.21 -7.51
C GLU A 72 -6.98 -4.42 -6.85
N THR A 73 -7.14 -4.04 -5.58
CA THR A 73 -6.26 -3.12 -4.84
C THR A 73 -5.17 -3.78 -4.03
N MET A 74 -5.45 -4.98 -3.50
CA MET A 74 -4.48 -5.78 -2.75
C MET A 74 -3.15 -5.98 -3.48
N PRO A 75 -3.11 -6.38 -4.78
CA PRO A 75 -1.83 -6.58 -5.46
C PRO A 75 -1.07 -5.25 -5.61
N GLU A 76 -1.75 -4.17 -6.01
CA GLU A 76 -1.15 -2.83 -6.12
C GLU A 76 -0.53 -2.37 -4.80
N PHE A 77 -1.23 -2.57 -3.67
CA PHE A 77 -0.73 -2.16 -2.36
C PHE A 77 0.52 -2.92 -1.93
N TYR A 78 0.56 -4.25 -2.07
CA TYR A 78 1.73 -5.02 -1.63
C TYR A 78 2.91 -4.96 -2.61
N GLN A 79 2.65 -4.70 -3.89
CA GLN A 79 3.67 -4.68 -4.94
C GLN A 79 4.38 -3.34 -5.08
N GLU A 80 3.65 -2.22 -4.95
CA GLU A 80 4.19 -0.90 -5.21
C GLU A 80 4.73 -0.20 -3.96
N ASN A 81 4.46 -0.74 -2.75
CA ASN A 81 4.92 -0.15 -1.51
C ASN A 81 6.14 -0.86 -0.93
N HIS A 82 7.03 -0.07 -0.33
CA HIS A 82 8.17 -0.58 0.41
C HIS A 82 7.84 -0.70 1.90
N PHE A 83 8.00 -1.90 2.44
CA PHE A 83 7.78 -2.19 3.85
C PHE A 83 9.12 -2.23 4.60
N GLN A 84 9.21 -1.46 5.68
CA GLN A 84 10.34 -1.47 6.58
C GLN A 84 9.96 -2.16 7.88
N PHE A 85 10.81 -3.07 8.33
CA PHE A 85 10.61 -3.83 9.57
C PHE A 85 11.63 -3.39 10.60
N ARG A 86 11.22 -3.33 11.87
CA ARG A 86 12.14 -2.97 12.97
C ARG A 86 13.12 -4.10 13.29
N ASP A 87 12.65 -5.34 13.16
CA ASP A 87 13.41 -6.53 13.48
C ASP A 87 12.90 -7.75 12.69
N MET A 88 13.71 -8.81 12.61
CA MET A 88 13.36 -10.04 11.88
C MET A 88 12.10 -10.73 12.43
N GLY A 89 11.81 -10.59 13.73
CA GLY A 89 10.60 -11.12 14.35
C GLY A 89 9.34 -10.41 13.84
N SER A 90 9.38 -9.07 13.78
CA SER A 90 8.30 -8.26 13.20
C SER A 90 8.02 -8.62 11.75
N MET A 91 9.07 -8.84 10.95
CA MET A 91 8.94 -9.29 9.56
C MET A 91 8.30 -10.68 9.48
N LYS A 92 8.79 -11.65 10.25
CA LYS A 92 8.25 -13.02 10.25
C LYS A 92 6.78 -13.04 10.66
N ASN A 93 6.43 -12.29 11.70
CA ASN A 93 5.06 -12.18 12.19
C ASN A 93 4.15 -11.52 11.15
N PHE A 94 4.60 -10.42 10.53
CA PHE A 94 3.85 -9.76 9.47
C PHE A 94 3.60 -10.70 8.29
N LEU A 95 4.65 -11.33 7.78
CA LEU A 95 4.55 -12.28 6.67
C LEU A 95 3.63 -13.47 7.01
N HIS A 96 3.64 -13.95 8.26
CA HIS A 96 2.74 -14.99 8.73
C HIS A 96 1.27 -14.50 8.73
N ASN A 97 1.02 -13.31 9.28
CA ASN A 97 -0.32 -12.77 9.48
C ASN A 97 -1.02 -12.33 8.19
N ILE A 98 -0.28 -11.82 7.20
CA ILE A 98 -0.87 -11.50 5.89
C ILE A 98 -1.24 -12.75 5.08
N GLY A 99 -0.64 -13.90 5.42
CA GLY A 99 -0.90 -15.16 4.72
C GLY A 99 -0.28 -15.24 3.30
N PRO A 100 -0.39 -16.41 2.66
CA PRO A 100 0.37 -16.73 1.46
C PRO A 100 -0.07 -15.93 0.23
N GLU A 101 -1.37 -15.67 0.05
CA GLU A 101 -1.88 -14.96 -1.14
C GLU A 101 -1.36 -13.52 -1.20
N ARG A 102 -1.45 -12.77 -0.09
CA ARG A 102 -0.93 -11.40 -0.01
C ARG A 102 0.59 -11.35 -0.17
N ARG A 103 1.30 -12.35 0.37
CA ARG A 103 2.76 -12.45 0.26
C ARG A 103 3.25 -12.57 -1.18
N LYS A 104 2.49 -13.22 -2.08
CA LYS A 104 2.89 -13.37 -3.50
C LYS A 104 3.08 -12.04 -4.22
N HIS A 105 2.48 -10.96 -3.71
CA HIS A 105 2.54 -9.64 -4.31
C HIS A 105 3.59 -8.73 -3.67
N MET A 106 4.22 -9.15 -2.57
CA MET A 106 5.31 -8.37 -1.96
C MET A 106 6.59 -8.49 -2.79
N ARG A 107 7.25 -7.35 -3.03
CA ARG A 107 8.58 -7.27 -3.64
C ARG A 107 9.69 -7.27 -2.59
#